data_AF-A0A9P6DYU9-F1
#
_entry.id   AF-A0A9P6DYU9-F1
#
_cell.length_a   1.000
_cell.length_b   1.000
_cell.length_c   1.000
_cell.angle_alpha   90.00
_cell.angle_beta   90.00
_cell.angle_gamma   90.00
#
_symmetry.space_group_name_H-M   'P 1'
#
loop_
_entity.id
_entity.type
_entity.pdbx_description
1 polymer ?
#
loop_
_entity_poly.entity_id
_entity_poly.type
_entity_poly.pdbx_seq_one_letter_code
_entity_poly.pdbx_strand_id
1 'polypeptide(L)'
;MMLLSTSISSKQGGFLTRRLYVPHDVWSQGGAKLTNLSEKGKCVEVLNGALEDVVNGSSEFFRGAGRQSAERWLKCLDEWTNVCEGVLSSVGKKLGVGESITARKSNGVTSWSGKVSRTFDRMTSGKNFDSPAVYTHGLTKLFHQAQLFDEHIKAFSTSLIPTPYSTLAPDLRHQIEARLKRSSEFFASVILTWYVKKGEKWLEE
;
A
#
# COMPACT_ATOMS: atom_id res chain seq x y z
N MET A 1 -5.31 6.07 -6.88
CA MET A 1 -5.08 4.62 -7.19
C MET A 1 -6.20 3.91 -7.98
N MET A 2 -7.28 4.61 -8.36
CA MET A 2 -8.40 4.05 -9.14
C MET A 2 -8.00 3.35 -10.45
N LEU A 3 -7.15 3.99 -11.26
CA LEU A 3 -6.79 3.49 -12.60
C LEU A 3 -6.12 2.11 -12.57
N LEU A 4 -5.33 1.83 -11.53
CA LEU A 4 -4.70 0.52 -11.31
C LEU A 4 -5.74 -0.55 -11.03
N SER A 5 -6.62 -0.30 -10.07
CA SER A 5 -7.74 -1.20 -9.72
C SER A 5 -8.62 -1.48 -10.94
N THR A 6 -8.93 -0.45 -11.73
CA THR A 6 -9.68 -0.59 -12.99
C THR A 6 -8.92 -1.44 -14.01
N SER A 7 -7.61 -1.25 -14.19
CA SER A 7 -6.83 -2.06 -15.14
C SER A 7 -6.76 -3.54 -14.77
N ILE A 8 -6.81 -3.85 -13.46
CA ILE A 8 -6.80 -5.23 -12.95
C ILE A 8 -8.17 -5.89 -13.12
N SER A 9 -9.24 -5.14 -12.89
CA SER A 9 -10.60 -5.70 -12.86
C SER A 9 -11.26 -5.75 -14.24
N SER A 10 -10.87 -4.85 -15.14
CA SER A 10 -11.42 -4.76 -16.49
C SER A 10 -10.82 -5.84 -17.39
N LYS A 11 -11.64 -6.69 -17.99
CA LYS A 11 -11.21 -7.72 -18.97
C LYS A 11 -10.48 -7.16 -20.19
N GLN A 12 -10.66 -5.87 -20.47
CA GLN A 12 -9.97 -5.21 -21.58
C GLN A 12 -8.56 -4.74 -21.13
N GLY A 13 -8.38 -4.44 -19.85
CA GLY A 13 -7.24 -3.69 -19.31
C GLY A 13 -7.63 -2.26 -18.97
N GLY A 14 -6.64 -1.39 -18.72
CA GLY A 14 -6.89 0.00 -18.40
C GLY A 14 -5.67 0.91 -18.55
N PHE A 15 -5.92 2.18 -18.85
CA PHE A 15 -4.88 3.20 -18.89
C PHE A 15 -4.52 3.68 -17.48
N LEU A 16 -3.25 3.54 -17.10
CA LEU A 16 -2.71 4.07 -15.85
C LEU A 16 -2.31 5.55 -15.99
N THR A 17 -1.93 5.94 -17.20
CA THR A 17 -1.68 7.33 -17.59
C THR A 17 -2.25 7.56 -18.99
N ARG A 18 -2.21 8.80 -19.49
CA ARG A 18 -2.62 9.11 -20.88
C ARG A 18 -1.85 8.31 -21.95
N ARG A 19 -0.70 7.72 -21.61
CA ARG A 19 0.17 7.01 -22.56
C ARG A 19 0.48 5.56 -22.16
N LEU A 20 0.13 5.15 -20.95
CA LEU A 20 0.44 3.82 -20.44
C LEU A 20 -0.84 2.99 -20.31
N TYR A 21 -1.07 2.12 -21.30
CA TYR A 21 -2.10 1.09 -21.23
C TYR A 21 -1.54 -0.17 -20.58
N VAL A 22 -2.30 -0.77 -19.67
CA VAL A 22 -1.98 -2.08 -19.10
C VAL A 22 -3.09 -3.06 -19.48
N PRO A 23 -2.83 -4.00 -20.40
CA PRO A 23 -3.78 -5.06 -20.76
C PRO A 23 -4.16 -5.92 -19.56
N HIS A 24 -5.38 -6.46 -19.55
CA HIS A 24 -5.85 -7.36 -18.49
C HIS A 24 -4.95 -8.59 -18.33
N ASP A 25 -4.40 -9.10 -19.43
CA ASP A 25 -3.57 -10.31 -19.45
C ASP A 25 -2.24 -10.15 -18.72
N VAL A 26 -1.78 -8.90 -18.51
CA VAL A 26 -0.65 -8.58 -17.61
C VAL A 26 -0.96 -9.00 -16.18
N TRP A 27 -2.24 -8.97 -15.79
CA TRP A 27 -2.75 -9.40 -14.50
C TRP A 27 -3.15 -10.88 -14.50
N SER A 28 -3.82 -11.36 -15.55
CA SER A 28 -4.42 -12.71 -15.58
C SER A 28 -3.55 -13.84 -16.12
N GLN A 29 -2.32 -13.58 -16.57
CA GLN A 29 -1.33 -14.61 -16.93
C GLN A 29 -1.81 -15.70 -17.91
N GLY A 30 -1.72 -15.41 -19.20
CA GLY A 30 -1.41 -16.45 -20.19
C GLY A 30 0.11 -16.58 -20.39
N GLY A 31 0.87 -17.13 -19.43
CA GLY A 31 2.22 -17.69 -19.71
C GLY A 31 3.45 -17.17 -18.91
N ALA A 32 3.41 -16.00 -18.26
CA ALA A 32 4.57 -15.50 -17.51
C ALA A 32 4.70 -16.12 -16.11
N LYS A 33 5.80 -16.70 -15.65
CA LYS A 33 5.85 -17.22 -14.27
C LYS A 33 5.99 -16.08 -13.23
N LEU A 34 4.95 -15.70 -12.46
CA LEU A 34 5.10 -14.75 -11.33
C LEU A 34 6.11 -15.30 -10.32
N THR A 35 7.29 -14.67 -10.25
CA THR A 35 8.33 -15.04 -9.28
C THR A 35 7.90 -14.63 -7.88
N ASN A 36 8.17 -15.51 -6.91
CA ASN A 36 7.85 -15.31 -5.50
C ASN A 36 6.36 -14.99 -5.26
N LEU A 37 5.46 -15.55 -6.08
CA LEU A 37 4.01 -15.30 -6.02
C LEU A 37 3.45 -15.53 -4.62
N SER A 38 3.82 -16.64 -4.00
CA SER A 38 3.42 -16.99 -2.63
C SER A 38 3.82 -15.91 -1.61
N GLU A 39 5.05 -15.40 -1.71
CA GLU A 39 5.57 -14.37 -0.80
C GLU A 39 4.91 -13.01 -1.03
N LYS A 40 4.70 -12.63 -2.30
CA LYS A 40 3.98 -11.41 -2.66
C LYS A 40 2.52 -11.48 -2.20
N GLY A 41 1.86 -12.62 -2.38
CA GLY A 41 0.49 -12.87 -1.91
C GLY A 41 0.36 -12.72 -0.40
N LYS A 42 1.29 -13.28 0.38
CA LYS A 42 1.35 -13.08 1.84
C LYS A 42 1.49 -11.61 2.23
N CYS A 43 2.35 -10.87 1.54
CA CYS A 43 2.54 -9.45 1.81
C CYS A 43 1.29 -8.62 1.47
N VAL A 44 0.64 -8.91 0.33
CA VAL A 44 -0.62 -8.27 -0.06
C VAL A 44 -1.71 -8.53 0.97
N GLU A 45 -1.82 -9.76 1.48
CA GLU A 45 -2.80 -10.09 2.51
C GLU A 45 -2.59 -9.30 3.80
N VAL A 46 -1.34 -9.18 4.25
CA VAL A 46 -1.01 -8.41 5.45
C VAL A 46 -1.23 -6.92 5.26
N LEU A 47 -0.92 -6.38 4.07
CA LEU A 47 -1.22 -4.99 3.73
C LEU A 47 -2.73 -4.73 3.67
N ASN A 48 -3.52 -5.66 3.11
CA ASN A 48 -4.99 -5.57 3.12
C ASN A 48 -5.53 -5.54 4.54
N GLY A 49 -5.07 -6.44 5.42
CA GLY A 49 -5.50 -6.47 6.82
C GLY A 49 -5.18 -5.16 7.55
N ALA A 50 -3.96 -4.64 7.39
CA ALA A 50 -3.58 -3.37 7.98
C ALA A 50 -4.37 -2.18 7.37
N LEU A 51 -4.70 -2.22 6.09
CA LEU A 51 -5.52 -1.19 5.45
C LEU A 51 -6.98 -1.22 5.91
N GLU A 52 -7.53 -2.37 6.30
CA GLU A 52 -8.86 -2.41 6.93
C GLU A 52 -8.88 -1.58 8.23
N ASP A 53 -7.84 -1.71 9.06
CA ASP A 53 -7.69 -0.90 10.27
C ASP A 53 -7.57 0.60 9.94
N VAL A 54 -6.83 0.93 8.88
CA VAL A 54 -6.69 2.33 8.40
C VAL A 54 -8.02 2.88 7.87
N VAL A 55 -8.80 2.09 7.12
CA VAL A 55 -10.15 2.47 6.66
C VAL A 55 -11.06 2.76 7.84
N ASN A 56 -11.03 1.91 8.87
CA ASN A 56 -11.81 2.10 10.08
C ASN A 56 -11.37 3.37 10.83
N GLY A 57 -10.06 3.55 11.05
CA GLY A 57 -9.50 4.74 11.69
C GLY A 57 -9.77 6.03 10.92
N SER A 58 -9.79 5.98 9.59
CA SER A 58 -10.15 7.08 8.71
C SER A 58 -11.60 7.51 8.92
N SER A 59 -12.54 6.56 8.88
CA SER A 59 -13.96 6.83 9.13
C SER A 59 -14.20 7.42 10.53
N GLU A 60 -13.54 6.88 11.55
CA GLU A 60 -13.59 7.44 12.90
C GLU A 60 -13.02 8.86 12.99
N PHE A 61 -11.94 9.13 12.25
CA PHE A 61 -11.34 10.47 12.20
C PHE A 61 -12.25 11.50 11.55
N PHE A 62 -12.91 11.15 10.43
CA PHE A 62 -13.85 12.06 9.76
C PHE A 62 -15.14 12.28 10.54
N ARG A 63 -15.56 11.32 11.36
CA ARG A 63 -16.72 11.46 12.26
C ARG A 63 -16.37 12.15 13.57
N GLY A 64 -15.12 12.02 14.00
CA GLY A 64 -14.59 12.64 15.20
C GLY A 64 -14.18 14.09 14.97
N ALA A 65 -13.99 14.81 16.07
CA ALA A 65 -13.46 16.17 16.03
C ALA A 65 -12.39 16.36 17.11
N GLY A 66 -11.47 17.29 16.83
CA GLY A 66 -10.48 17.74 17.79
C GLY A 66 -9.26 16.83 17.97
N ARG A 67 -8.43 17.23 18.94
CA ARG A 67 -7.08 16.68 19.14
C ARG A 67 -7.07 15.17 19.40
N GLN A 68 -7.98 14.66 20.22
CA GLN A 68 -8.01 13.24 20.58
C GLN A 68 -8.28 12.33 19.38
N SER A 69 -9.20 12.73 18.50
CA SER A 69 -9.49 11.99 17.26
C SER A 69 -8.26 11.99 16.34
N ALA A 70 -7.59 13.13 16.21
CA ALA A 70 -6.37 13.25 15.42
C ALA A 70 -5.18 12.46 15.98
N GLU A 71 -5.02 12.38 17.31
CA GLU A 71 -3.99 11.55 17.94
C GLU A 71 -4.22 10.05 17.70
N ARG A 72 -5.48 9.59 17.76
CA ARG A 72 -5.82 8.20 17.42
C ARG A 72 -5.56 7.92 15.94
N TRP A 73 -5.93 8.85 15.06
CA TRP A 73 -5.66 8.73 13.63
C TRP A 73 -4.16 8.67 13.32
N LEU A 74 -3.36 9.53 13.96
CA LEU A 74 -1.91 9.51 13.81
C LEU A 74 -1.33 8.16 14.27
N LYS A 75 -1.79 7.62 15.40
CA LYS A 75 -1.36 6.31 15.88
C LYS A 75 -1.70 5.19 14.89
N CYS A 76 -2.90 5.21 14.31
CA CYS A 76 -3.31 4.27 13.26
C CYS A 76 -2.37 4.34 12.04
N LEU A 77 -2.01 5.55 11.60
CA LEU A 77 -1.06 5.76 10.50
C LEU A 77 0.37 5.31 10.84
N ASP A 78 0.81 5.46 12.08
CA ASP A 78 2.12 4.96 12.53
C ASP A 78 2.14 3.42 12.54
N GLU A 79 1.06 2.77 12.99
CA GLU A 79 0.91 1.31 12.92
C GLU A 79 0.96 0.80 11.47
N TRP A 80 0.24 1.47 10.55
CA TRP A 80 0.32 1.21 9.11
C TRP A 80 1.73 1.39 8.55
N THR A 81 2.42 2.46 8.93
CA THR A 81 3.80 2.73 8.48
C THR A 81 4.74 1.60 8.93
N ASN A 82 4.60 1.13 10.16
CA ASN A 82 5.38 0.00 10.67
C ASN A 82 5.13 -1.29 9.88
N VAL A 83 3.89 -1.55 9.43
CA VAL A 83 3.57 -2.69 8.56
C VAL A 83 4.25 -2.52 7.19
N CYS A 84 4.20 -1.33 6.60
CA CYS A 84 4.86 -1.04 5.32
C CYS A 84 6.38 -1.27 5.38
N GLU A 85 7.03 -0.77 6.42
CA GLU A 85 8.47 -1.00 6.67
C GLU A 85 8.77 -2.49 6.87
N GLY A 86 7.88 -3.20 7.56
CA GLY A 86 7.97 -4.64 7.73
C GLY A 86 7.89 -5.41 6.41
N VAL A 87 6.96 -5.06 5.53
CA VAL A 87 6.87 -5.66 4.19
C VAL A 87 8.09 -5.32 3.34
N LEU A 88 8.57 -4.08 3.40
CA LEU A 88 9.80 -3.65 2.73
C LEU A 88 11.03 -4.45 3.16
N SER A 89 11.18 -4.74 4.45
CA SER A 89 12.33 -5.52 4.93
C SER A 89 12.27 -6.99 4.51
N SER A 90 11.06 -7.56 4.41
CA SER A 90 10.82 -8.92 3.92
C SER A 90 11.11 -9.05 2.41
N VAL A 91 10.69 -8.05 1.62
CA VAL A 91 10.68 -8.13 0.16
C VAL A 91 11.85 -7.40 -0.51
N GLY A 92 12.42 -6.38 0.13
CA GLY A 92 13.51 -5.55 -0.40
C GLY A 92 14.77 -6.35 -0.73
N LYS A 93 15.08 -7.38 0.06
CA LYS A 93 16.22 -8.28 -0.19
C LYS A 93 15.98 -9.28 -1.33
N LYS A 94 14.73 -9.68 -1.57
CA LYS A 94 14.39 -10.73 -2.55
C LYS A 94 13.98 -10.22 -3.93
N LEU A 95 13.60 -8.95 -4.05
CA LEU A 95 13.12 -8.36 -5.31
C LEU A 95 14.05 -7.29 -5.92
N GLY A 96 15.23 -7.03 -5.34
CA GLY A 96 16.15 -6.01 -5.87
C GLY A 96 15.53 -4.61 -5.91
N VAL A 97 14.54 -4.36 -5.05
CA VAL A 97 13.91 -3.05 -4.83
C VAL A 97 14.61 -2.45 -3.62
N GLY A 98 15.87 -2.02 -3.79
CA GLY A 98 16.70 -1.76 -2.62
C GLY A 98 17.91 -0.86 -2.80
N GLU A 99 18.58 -0.83 -3.96
CA GLU A 99 19.86 -0.11 -4.01
C GLU A 99 19.76 1.40 -3.78
N SER A 100 18.61 2.03 -4.05
CA SER A 100 18.44 3.47 -3.84
C SER A 100 17.62 3.86 -2.58
N ILE A 101 16.67 3.03 -2.14
CA ILE A 101 15.78 3.38 -1.01
C ILE A 101 16.35 2.91 0.34
N THR A 102 17.17 1.84 0.36
CA THR A 102 17.80 1.33 1.60
C THR A 102 19.16 1.94 1.89
N ALA A 103 19.59 2.94 1.12
CA ALA A 103 20.89 3.60 1.29
C ALA A 103 21.01 4.49 2.55
N ARG A 104 20.01 4.47 3.46
CA ARG A 104 20.24 4.86 4.85
C ARG A 104 20.52 3.60 5.66
N LYS A 105 21.81 3.25 5.75
CA LYS A 105 22.33 2.23 6.68
C LYS A 105 21.75 2.46 8.08
N SER A 106 20.78 1.63 8.47
CA SER A 106 20.50 1.33 9.87
C SER A 106 21.22 0.03 10.19
N ASN A 107 22.48 0.15 10.64
CA ASN A 107 23.18 -0.92 11.32
C ASN A 107 22.51 -1.11 12.69
N GLY A 108 21.49 -1.95 12.75
CA GLY A 108 20.80 -2.25 14.00
C GLY A 108 19.42 -2.81 13.77
N VAL A 109 19.32 -4.14 13.73
CA VAL A 109 18.15 -4.95 14.07
C VAL A 109 16.79 -4.27 13.78
N THR A 110 16.37 -4.19 12.52
CA THR A 110 14.94 -3.95 12.21
C THR A 110 14.18 -5.25 12.37
N SER A 111 14.10 -5.71 13.62
CA SER A 111 13.20 -6.78 14.03
C SER A 111 11.78 -6.26 13.84
N TRP A 112 10.98 -6.94 13.00
CA TRP A 112 9.53 -6.81 13.10
C TRP A 112 9.18 -6.86 14.58
N SER A 113 8.49 -5.84 15.11
CA SER A 113 8.03 -5.94 16.50
C SER A 113 7.32 -7.29 16.65
N GLY A 114 7.57 -8.01 17.74
CA GLY A 114 7.06 -9.40 17.87
C GLY A 114 5.53 -9.50 17.71
N LYS A 115 4.80 -8.39 17.81
CA LYS A 115 3.37 -8.28 17.50
C LYS A 115 3.08 -8.30 15.99
N VAL A 116 3.85 -7.56 15.18
CA VAL A 116 3.71 -7.55 13.71
C VAL A 116 4.06 -8.92 13.13
N SER A 117 5.16 -9.55 13.59
CA SER A 117 5.52 -10.90 13.13
C SER A 117 4.46 -11.95 13.45
N ARG A 118 3.93 -11.94 14.68
CA ARG A 118 2.85 -12.85 15.07
C ARG A 118 1.56 -12.62 14.28
N THR A 119 1.25 -11.37 13.96
CA THR A 119 0.08 -11.02 13.15
C THR A 119 0.27 -11.48 11.70
N PHE A 120 1.47 -11.29 11.15
CA PHE A 120 1.85 -11.78 9.84
C PHE A 120 1.69 -13.31 9.74
N ASP A 121 2.26 -14.06 10.70
CA ASP A 121 2.15 -15.52 10.72
C ASP A 121 0.68 -15.97 10.85
N ARG A 122 -0.10 -15.31 11.72
CA ARG A 122 -1.52 -15.62 11.91
C ARG A 122 -2.35 -15.36 10.65
N MET A 123 -2.12 -14.25 9.96
CA MET A 123 -2.91 -13.87 8.78
C MET A 123 -2.58 -14.72 7.54
N THR A 124 -1.39 -15.31 7.50
CA THR A 124 -0.88 -16.03 6.33
C THR A 124 -0.83 -17.55 6.51
N SER A 125 -0.88 -18.05 7.76
CA SER A 125 -0.88 -19.48 8.03
C SER A 125 -2.13 -20.17 7.45
N GLY A 126 -1.90 -21.27 6.74
CA GLY A 126 -2.97 -22.10 6.15
C GLY A 126 -3.61 -21.56 4.87
N LYS A 127 -3.25 -20.36 4.39
CA LYS A 127 -3.73 -19.81 3.11
C LYS A 127 -2.80 -20.20 1.95
N ASN A 128 -3.38 -20.65 0.85
CA ASN A 128 -2.64 -20.91 -0.38
C ASN A 128 -2.56 -19.62 -1.22
N PHE A 129 -1.35 -19.13 -1.42
CA PHE A 129 -1.06 -17.91 -2.19
C PHE A 129 -0.43 -18.20 -3.56
N ASP A 130 -0.44 -19.45 -4.01
CA ASP A 130 0.22 -19.86 -5.26
C ASP A 130 -0.67 -19.64 -6.50
N SER A 131 -1.90 -19.13 -6.31
CA SER A 131 -2.84 -18.81 -7.40
C SER A 131 -2.73 -17.34 -7.85
N PRO A 132 -2.45 -17.07 -9.14
CA PRO A 132 -2.47 -15.71 -9.68
C PRO A 132 -3.81 -14.99 -9.49
N ALA A 133 -4.93 -15.71 -9.49
CA ALA A 133 -6.26 -15.15 -9.27
C ALA A 133 -6.44 -14.62 -7.84
N VAL A 134 -5.92 -15.34 -6.84
CA VAL A 134 -5.96 -14.91 -5.43
C VAL A 134 -5.10 -13.66 -5.24
N TYR A 135 -3.92 -13.63 -5.86
CA TYR A 135 -3.02 -12.48 -5.82
C TYR A 135 -3.62 -11.23 -6.47
N THR A 136 -4.16 -11.35 -7.68
CA THR A 136 -4.81 -10.24 -8.41
C THR A 136 -6.04 -9.71 -7.69
N HIS A 137 -6.86 -10.58 -7.11
CA HIS A 137 -7.98 -10.19 -6.29
C HIS A 137 -7.52 -9.41 -5.04
N GLY A 138 -6.51 -9.93 -4.33
CA GLY A 138 -5.93 -9.25 -3.17
C GLY A 138 -5.40 -7.87 -3.51
N LEU A 139 -4.82 -7.67 -4.68
CA LEU A 139 -4.34 -6.36 -5.13
C LEU A 139 -5.45 -5.41 -5.52
N THR A 140 -6.49 -5.92 -6.17
CA THR A 140 -7.67 -5.12 -6.50
C THR A 140 -8.25 -4.53 -5.23
N LYS A 141 -8.40 -5.36 -4.19
CA LYS A 141 -8.82 -4.94 -2.85
C LYS A 141 -7.85 -3.92 -2.26
N LEU A 142 -6.54 -4.18 -2.31
CA LEU A 142 -5.51 -3.29 -1.78
C LEU A 142 -5.59 -1.89 -2.39
N PHE A 143 -5.63 -1.80 -3.73
CA PHE A 143 -5.72 -0.52 -4.43
C PHE A 143 -7.06 0.18 -4.24
N HIS A 144 -8.13 -0.58 -4.01
CA HIS A 144 -9.43 -0.01 -3.68
C HIS A 144 -9.40 0.63 -2.28
N GLN A 145 -8.88 -0.07 -1.27
CA GLN A 145 -8.77 0.46 0.10
C GLN A 145 -7.83 1.66 0.17
N ALA A 146 -6.70 1.61 -0.56
CA ALA A 146 -5.74 2.70 -0.59
C ALA A 146 -6.27 4.01 -1.22
N GLN A 147 -7.48 4.01 -1.80
CA GLN A 147 -8.14 5.24 -2.26
C GLN A 147 -8.42 6.22 -1.12
N LEU A 148 -8.56 5.75 0.12
CA LEU A 148 -8.74 6.62 1.30
C LEU A 148 -7.62 7.67 1.39
N PHE A 149 -6.39 7.33 0.99
CA PHE A 149 -5.27 8.28 1.05
C PHE A 149 -5.48 9.44 0.10
N ASP A 150 -6.05 9.20 -1.09
CA ASP A 150 -6.39 10.25 -2.05
C ASP A 150 -7.46 11.20 -1.46
N GLU A 151 -8.43 10.68 -0.70
CA GLU A 151 -9.46 11.45 -0.01
C GLU A 151 -8.86 12.32 1.10
N HIS A 152 -7.97 11.76 1.92
CA HIS A 152 -7.27 12.50 2.97
C HIS A 152 -6.38 13.60 2.38
N ILE A 153 -5.61 13.34 1.31
CA ILE A 153 -4.78 14.35 0.65
C ILE A 153 -5.65 15.50 0.10
N LYS A 154 -6.81 15.20 -0.49
CA LYS A 154 -7.78 16.24 -0.90
C LYS A 154 -8.31 17.03 0.29
N ALA A 155 -8.62 16.37 1.40
CA ALA A 155 -9.09 17.03 2.62
C ALA A 155 -8.01 17.94 3.26
N PHE A 156 -6.72 17.63 3.07
CA PHE A 156 -5.60 18.47 3.49
C PHE A 156 -5.39 19.72 2.63
N SER A 157 -5.69 19.61 1.33
CA SER A 157 -5.41 20.64 0.32
C SER A 157 -6.61 21.54 0.02
N THR A 158 -7.83 21.11 0.33
CA THR A 158 -9.02 21.95 0.15
C THR A 158 -9.08 23.04 1.21
N SER A 159 -9.27 24.29 0.76
CA SER A 159 -9.58 25.44 1.63
C SER A 159 -11.06 25.80 1.62
N LEU A 160 -11.83 25.21 0.70
CA LEU A 160 -13.21 25.60 0.41
C LEU A 160 -14.23 24.99 1.38
N ILE A 161 -13.89 23.85 1.98
CA ILE A 161 -14.77 23.13 2.90
C ILE A 161 -13.98 22.89 4.19
N PRO A 162 -14.49 23.29 5.36
CA PRO A 162 -13.86 22.96 6.64
C PRO A 162 -13.72 21.45 6.78
N THR A 163 -12.48 20.97 6.84
CA THR A 163 -12.16 19.55 7.08
C THR A 163 -11.69 19.37 8.51
N PRO A 164 -11.72 18.13 9.07
CA PRO A 164 -11.16 17.87 10.40
C PRO A 164 -9.70 18.32 10.55
N TYR A 165 -8.95 18.42 9.44
CA TYR A 165 -7.58 18.92 9.38
C TYR A 165 -7.45 20.42 9.60
N SER A 166 -8.46 21.21 9.24
CA SER A 166 -8.42 22.68 9.36
C SER A 166 -8.36 23.14 10.82
N THR A 167 -8.89 22.35 11.75
CA THR A 167 -8.95 22.66 13.18
C THR A 167 -7.78 22.10 13.99
N LEU A 168 -6.84 21.39 13.36
CA LEU A 168 -5.74 20.75 14.07
C LEU A 168 -4.59 21.72 14.38
N ALA A 169 -3.90 21.45 15.47
CA ALA A 169 -2.63 22.11 15.76
C ALA A 169 -1.63 21.87 14.61
N PRO A 170 -0.82 22.88 14.22
CA PRO A 170 0.09 22.78 13.09
C PRO A 170 1.05 21.58 13.16
N ASP A 171 1.53 21.25 14.36
CA ASP A 171 2.41 20.11 14.60
C ASP A 171 1.73 18.77 14.25
N LEU A 172 0.53 18.54 14.80
CA LEU A 172 -0.23 17.31 14.56
C LEU A 172 -0.64 17.17 13.09
N ARG A 173 -0.97 18.30 12.45
CA ARG A 173 -1.24 18.35 11.01
C ARG A 173 -0.02 17.94 10.18
N HIS A 174 1.16 18.48 10.48
CA HIS A 174 2.41 18.11 9.79
C HIS A 174 2.77 16.65 9.99
N GLN A 175 2.59 16.12 11.20
CA GLN A 175 2.87 14.72 11.48
C GLN A 175 1.99 13.80 10.64
N ILE A 176 0.67 14.03 10.61
CA ILE A 176 -0.26 13.25 9.80
C ILE A 176 0.07 13.37 8.30
N GLU A 177 0.34 14.57 7.80
CA GLU A 177 0.72 14.80 6.41
C GLU A 177 1.97 13.98 6.02
N ALA A 178 3.00 13.95 6.88
CA ALA A 178 4.21 13.18 6.64
C ALA A 178 3.94 11.66 6.51
N ARG A 179 2.99 11.10 7.28
CA ARG A 179 2.62 9.68 7.20
C ARG A 179 1.81 9.36 5.95
N LEU A 180 0.92 10.27 5.54
CA LEU A 180 0.18 10.14 4.28
C LEU A 180 1.13 10.18 3.07
N LYS A 181 2.10 11.10 3.05
CA LYS A 181 3.13 11.15 2.01
C LYS A 181 3.96 9.88 1.95
N ARG A 182 4.43 9.37 3.10
CA ARG A 182 5.17 8.11 3.18
C ARG A 182 4.36 6.92 2.67
N SER A 183 3.05 6.90 2.95
CA SER A 183 2.14 5.87 2.43
C SER A 183 2.07 5.94 0.90
N SER A 184 1.92 7.14 0.32
CA SER A 184 1.94 7.34 -1.13
C SER A 184 3.27 6.88 -1.76
N GLU A 185 4.40 7.22 -1.14
CA GLU A 185 5.73 6.79 -1.58
C GLU A 185 5.89 5.26 -1.54
N PHE A 186 5.38 4.60 -0.50
CA PHE A 186 5.40 3.14 -0.39
C PHE A 186 4.66 2.48 -1.56
N PHE A 187 3.45 2.94 -1.88
CA PHE A 187 2.70 2.40 -3.02
C PHE A 187 3.44 2.63 -4.34
N ALA A 188 4.01 3.82 -4.55
CA ALA A 188 4.73 4.15 -5.76
C ALA A 188 6.04 3.36 -5.94
N SER A 189 6.77 3.14 -4.85
CA SER A 189 8.12 2.55 -4.90
C SER A 189 8.16 1.04 -4.70
N VAL A 190 7.18 0.47 -3.99
CA VAL A 190 7.17 -0.95 -3.64
C VAL A 190 6.12 -1.67 -4.45
N ILE A 191 4.86 -1.27 -4.27
CA ILE A 191 3.74 -1.96 -4.87
C ILE A 191 3.82 -1.83 -6.40
N LEU A 192 3.99 -0.64 -6.96
CA LEU A 192 4.13 -0.49 -8.41
C LEU A 192 5.37 -1.20 -8.97
N THR A 193 6.51 -1.16 -8.26
CA THR A 193 7.74 -1.81 -8.71
C THR A 193 7.62 -3.34 -8.79
N TRP A 194 6.78 -3.95 -7.94
CA TRP A 194 6.49 -5.39 -8.05
C TRP A 194 5.85 -5.78 -9.39
N TYR A 195 5.33 -4.81 -10.16
CA TYR A 195 4.69 -5.00 -11.46
C TYR A 195 5.49 -4.40 -12.62
N VAL A 196 5.96 -3.14 -12.51
CA VAL A 196 6.57 -2.43 -13.64
C VAL A 196 7.89 -3.08 -14.09
N LYS A 197 8.75 -3.54 -13.17
CA LYS A 197 9.98 -4.28 -13.52
C LYS A 197 9.72 -5.60 -14.26
N LYS A 198 8.50 -6.13 -14.20
CA LYS A 198 8.10 -7.24 -15.05
C LYS A 198 7.60 -6.75 -16.39
N GLY A 199 6.75 -5.72 -16.42
CA GLY A 199 6.20 -5.12 -17.64
C GLY A 199 7.24 -4.68 -18.68
N GLU A 200 8.40 -4.17 -18.25
CA GLU A 200 9.50 -3.80 -19.17
C GLU A 200 10.03 -4.99 -19.98
N LYS A 201 10.11 -6.19 -19.38
CA LYS A 201 10.50 -7.40 -20.13
C LYS A 201 9.46 -7.89 -21.14
N TRP A 202 8.21 -7.43 -21.05
CA TRP A 202 7.15 -7.75 -22.04
C TRP A 202 7.12 -6.77 -23.21
N LEU A 203 7.85 -5.66 -23.11
CA LEU A 203 7.94 -4.65 -24.16
C LEU A 203 9.18 -4.83 -25.04
N GLU A 204 10.07 -5.76 -24.68
CA GLU A 204 11.30 -6.10 -25.40
C GLU A 204 11.21 -7.42 -26.20
N GLU A 205 10.07 -8.12 -26.15
CA GLU A 205 9.70 -9.24 -27.04
C GLU A 205 8.58 -8.81 -28.00
#